data_AF-A0A954ZKN4-F1
#
_entry.id   AF-A0A954ZKN4-F1
#
_cell.length_a   1.000
_cell.length_b   1.000
_cell.length_c   1.000
_cell.angle_alpha   90.00
_cell.angle_beta   90.00
_cell.angle_gamma   90.00
#
_symmetry.space_group_name_H-M   'P 1'
#
loop_
_entity.id
_entity.type
_entity.pdbx_description
1 polymer ?
#
loop_
_entity_poly.entity_id
_entity_poly.type
_entity_poly.pdbx_seq_one_letter_code
_entity_poly.pdbx_strand_id
1 'polypeptide(L)'
;MHGLSFISHGLSAGSRDRWEHERLLERHKRSIERGKAMKLRVHEELTDHERAVLRDLYEQLENAEPNSESKSCPECSRPMATIDCQGILIDVCPRCRGCWFDPGELQMFTGLDKEVPGDDLVSRKGHNCCAVCGRRMTEYVFLNPFNLLVDRCSAGHGVYLEDRELERIFEII
;
A
#
# COMPACT_ATOMS: atom_id res chain seq x y z
N MET A 1 -58.15 38.25 25.16
CA MET A 1 -58.85 37.35 24.22
C MET A 1 -58.00 37.25 22.96
N HIS A 2 -57.50 36.05 22.69
CA HIS A 2 -57.08 35.38 21.45
C HIS A 2 -56.77 36.25 20.20
N GLY A 3 -55.73 36.03 19.40
CA GLY A 3 -54.79 34.91 19.31
C GLY A 3 -53.80 35.14 18.18
N LEU A 4 -52.59 34.61 18.34
CA LEU A 4 -51.60 34.42 17.28
C LEU A 4 -52.00 33.21 16.45
N SER A 5 -52.02 33.35 15.12
CA SER A 5 -52.05 32.20 14.21
C SER A 5 -50.99 32.39 13.13
N PHE A 6 -49.77 31.96 13.46
CA PHE A 6 -48.79 31.52 12.49
C PHE A 6 -49.30 30.24 11.84
N ILE A 7 -49.36 30.19 10.51
CA ILE A 7 -49.36 28.91 9.79
C ILE A 7 -48.09 28.88 8.95
N SER A 8 -47.05 28.31 9.55
CA SER A 8 -45.92 27.74 8.83
C SER A 8 -46.39 26.50 8.07
N HIS A 9 -46.41 26.54 6.75
CA HIS A 9 -46.48 25.31 5.96
C HIS A 9 -45.11 24.62 6.01
N GLY A 10 -45.09 23.44 6.61
CA GLY A 10 -43.90 22.65 6.90
C GLY A 10 -43.20 22.14 5.66
N LEU A 11 -41.87 22.22 5.68
CA LEU A 11 -41.00 21.37 4.87
C LEU A 11 -41.07 19.96 5.48
N SER A 12 -41.63 19.00 4.74
CA SER A 12 -41.76 17.63 5.23
C SER A 12 -40.39 16.98 5.43
N ALA A 13 -40.22 16.25 6.53
CA ALA A 13 -39.00 15.55 6.92
C ALA A 13 -38.43 14.64 5.81
N GLY A 14 -39.30 14.09 4.94
CA GLY A 14 -38.89 13.21 3.84
C GLY A 14 -38.11 13.87 2.70
N SER A 15 -38.10 15.21 2.62
CA SER A 15 -37.25 15.94 1.68
C SER A 15 -35.78 15.92 2.13
N ARG A 16 -35.52 16.17 3.42
CA ARG A 16 -34.18 16.31 3.98
C ARG A 16 -33.38 15.00 3.94
N ASP A 17 -34.04 13.87 4.20
CA ASP A 17 -33.45 12.53 4.10
C ASP A 17 -33.09 12.15 2.65
N ARG A 18 -33.92 12.59 1.68
CA ARG A 18 -33.65 12.38 0.25
C ARG A 18 -32.42 13.16 -0.22
N TRP A 19 -32.28 14.43 0.19
CA TRP A 19 -31.10 15.25 -0.11
C TRP A 19 -29.82 14.70 0.53
N GLU A 20 -29.91 14.11 1.73
CA GLU A 20 -28.77 13.45 2.37
C GLU A 20 -28.38 12.16 1.67
N HIS A 21 -29.35 11.34 1.28
CA HIS A 21 -29.11 10.12 0.51
C HIS A 21 -28.51 10.42 -0.88
N GLU A 22 -29.06 11.40 -1.61
CA GLU A 22 -28.52 11.85 -2.90
C GLU A 22 -27.10 12.42 -2.77
N ARG A 23 -26.81 13.19 -1.71
CA ARG A 23 -25.45 13.67 -1.43
C ARG A 23 -24.47 12.54 -1.12
N LEU A 24 -24.90 11.51 -0.39
CA LEU A 24 -24.07 10.33 -0.11
C LEU A 24 -23.81 9.53 -1.38
N LEU A 25 -24.82 9.32 -2.22
CA LEU A 25 -24.68 8.67 -3.52
C LEU A 25 -23.78 9.46 -4.47
N GLU A 26 -23.91 10.78 -4.51
CA GLU A 26 -23.07 11.66 -5.32
C GLU A 26 -21.62 11.67 -4.82
N ARG A 27 -21.41 11.67 -3.50
CA ARG A 27 -20.07 11.51 -2.89
C ARG A 27 -19.46 10.16 -3.21
N HIS A 28 -20.26 9.09 -3.17
CA HIS A 28 -19.83 7.74 -3.50
C HIS A 28 -19.52 7.60 -5.00
N LYS A 29 -20.36 8.16 -5.88
CA LYS A 29 -20.11 8.24 -7.34
C LYS A 29 -18.83 8.99 -7.64
N ARG A 30 -18.60 10.16 -7.04
CA ARG A 30 -17.35 10.92 -7.18
C ARG A 30 -16.14 10.17 -6.65
N SER A 31 -16.29 9.41 -5.57
CA SER A 31 -15.23 8.55 -5.04
C SER A 31 -14.92 7.40 -6.01
N ILE A 32 -15.94 6.76 -6.60
CA ILE A 32 -15.79 5.73 -7.64
C ILE A 32 -15.19 6.32 -8.91
N GLU A 33 -15.62 7.49 -9.37
CA GLU A 33 -15.11 8.18 -10.56
C GLU A 33 -13.67 8.63 -10.37
N ARG A 34 -13.32 9.15 -9.20
CA ARG A 34 -11.92 9.42 -8.82
C ARG A 34 -11.11 8.14 -8.80
N GLY A 35 -11.62 7.06 -8.22
CA GLY A 35 -10.97 5.75 -8.23
C GLY A 35 -10.81 5.17 -9.64
N LYS A 36 -11.77 5.40 -10.54
CA LYS A 36 -11.72 5.01 -11.96
C LYS A 36 -10.72 5.86 -12.75
N ALA A 37 -10.73 7.18 -12.57
CA ALA A 37 -9.78 8.08 -13.19
C ALA A 37 -8.35 7.82 -12.69
N MET A 38 -8.20 7.46 -11.41
CA MET A 38 -6.94 7.03 -10.84
C MET A 38 -6.48 5.70 -11.43
N LYS A 39 -7.35 4.68 -11.50
CA LYS A 39 -7.08 3.39 -12.17
C LYS A 39 -6.72 3.55 -13.65
N LEU A 40 -7.26 4.56 -14.34
CA LEU A 40 -6.93 4.86 -15.74
C LEU A 40 -5.51 5.43 -15.89
N ARG A 41 -4.92 6.01 -14.83
CA ARG A 41 -3.52 6.50 -14.80
C ARG A 41 -2.50 5.42 -14.41
N VAL A 42 -2.92 4.36 -13.71
CA VAL A 42 -2.04 3.21 -13.31
C VAL A 42 -1.64 2.35 -14.51
N HIS A 43 -2.30 2.52 -15.66
CA HIS A 43 -1.98 1.75 -16.86
C HIS A 43 -0.97 2.42 -17.80
N GLU A 44 -0.22 3.43 -17.34
CA GLU A 44 0.96 3.92 -18.07
C GLU A 44 2.20 3.11 -17.64
N GLU A 45 2.86 2.52 -18.62
CA GLU A 45 4.03 1.66 -18.50
C GLU A 45 5.13 2.33 -17.64
N LEU A 46 5.68 1.60 -16.66
CA LEU A 46 6.85 1.98 -15.84
C LEU A 46 7.82 2.88 -16.61
N THR A 47 8.30 3.98 -16.02
CA THR A 47 9.26 4.86 -16.69
C THR A 47 10.54 4.12 -17.09
N ASP A 48 11.29 4.64 -18.06
CA ASP A 48 12.57 4.03 -18.45
C ASP A 48 13.54 3.87 -17.27
N HIS A 49 13.47 4.81 -16.32
CA HIS A 49 14.25 4.76 -15.09
C HIS A 49 13.78 3.62 -14.19
N GLU A 50 12.49 3.53 -13.88
CA GLU A 50 11.92 2.44 -13.06
C GLU A 50 12.20 1.06 -13.67
N ARG A 51 12.05 0.92 -15.00
CA ARG A 51 12.41 -0.31 -15.71
C ARG A 51 13.90 -0.65 -15.57
N ALA A 52 14.78 0.36 -15.59
CA ALA A 52 16.20 0.14 -15.38
C ALA A 52 16.51 -0.30 -13.95
N VAL A 53 15.85 0.30 -12.94
CA VAL A 53 16.00 -0.08 -11.53
C VAL A 53 15.54 -1.53 -11.30
N LEU A 54 14.35 -1.89 -11.77
CA LEU A 54 13.84 -3.26 -11.62
C LEU A 54 14.70 -4.30 -12.35
N ARG A 55 15.19 -3.96 -13.55
CA ARG A 55 16.11 -4.83 -14.28
C ARG A 55 17.42 -5.05 -13.52
N ASP A 56 18.04 -3.99 -13.04
CA ASP A 56 19.28 -4.07 -12.26
C ASP A 56 19.08 -4.90 -10.98
N LEU A 57 18.00 -4.67 -10.24
CA LEU A 57 17.61 -5.45 -9.07
C LEU A 57 17.52 -6.96 -9.38
N TYR A 58 16.80 -7.32 -10.44
CA TYR A 58 16.58 -8.73 -10.79
C TYR A 58 17.82 -9.39 -11.42
N GLU A 59 18.64 -8.65 -12.17
CA GLU A 59 19.93 -9.14 -12.69
C GLU A 59 20.91 -9.43 -11.54
N GLN A 60 20.98 -8.57 -10.53
CA GLN A 60 21.76 -8.84 -9.33
C GLN A 60 21.23 -10.07 -8.58
N LEU A 61 19.90 -10.21 -8.45
CA LEU A 61 19.27 -11.36 -7.78
C LEU A 61 19.62 -12.70 -8.45
N GLU A 62 19.69 -12.75 -9.78
CA GLU A 62 20.08 -13.97 -10.51
C GLU A 62 21.50 -14.44 -10.18
N ASN A 63 22.37 -13.53 -9.76
CA ASN A 63 23.76 -13.80 -9.42
C ASN A 63 24.03 -13.83 -7.91
N ALA A 64 23.02 -13.52 -7.09
CA ALA A 64 23.18 -13.40 -5.65
C ALA A 64 22.99 -14.75 -4.94
N GLU A 65 23.90 -15.07 -4.02
CA GLU A 65 23.78 -16.21 -3.12
C GLU A 65 23.40 -15.73 -1.71
N PRO A 66 22.37 -16.32 -1.07
CA PRO A 66 22.09 -16.05 0.32
C PRO A 66 23.29 -16.42 1.21
N ASN A 67 23.56 -15.60 2.23
CA ASN A 67 24.69 -15.78 3.14
C ASN A 67 24.21 -16.25 4.54
N SER A 68 25.13 -16.37 5.49
CA SER A 68 24.81 -16.84 6.85
C SER A 68 23.93 -15.89 7.67
N GLU A 69 23.87 -14.62 7.30
CA GLU A 69 23.08 -13.56 7.94
C GLU A 69 21.75 -13.30 7.20
N SER A 70 21.45 -14.08 6.16
CA SER A 70 20.24 -13.93 5.35
C SER A 70 18.96 -14.08 6.17
N LYS A 71 18.07 -13.10 6.01
CA LYS A 71 16.72 -13.17 6.57
C LYS A 71 15.93 -14.33 5.98
N SER A 72 15.04 -14.93 6.77
CA SER A 72 14.11 -15.96 6.29
C SER A 72 12.90 -15.30 5.63
N CYS A 73 12.63 -15.64 4.37
CA CYS A 73 11.50 -15.11 3.61
C CYS A 73 10.16 -15.38 4.34
N PRO A 74 9.34 -14.34 4.59
CA PRO A 74 8.04 -14.49 5.23
C PRO A 74 7.05 -15.43 4.51
N GLU A 75 7.12 -15.49 3.18
CA GLU A 75 6.22 -16.28 2.33
C GLU A 75 6.63 -17.76 2.25
N CYS A 76 7.92 -18.03 1.96
CA CYS A 76 8.38 -19.39 1.64
C CYS A 76 9.48 -19.93 2.58
N SER A 77 9.87 -19.17 3.60
CA SER A 77 10.87 -19.54 4.62
C SER A 77 12.28 -19.86 4.08
N ARG A 78 12.59 -19.49 2.83
CA ARG A 78 13.92 -19.63 2.25
C ARG A 78 14.79 -18.42 2.59
N PRO A 79 16.12 -18.58 2.69
CA PRO A 79 17.01 -17.46 2.93
C PRO A 79 16.93 -16.46 1.76
N MET A 80 16.89 -15.17 2.09
CA MET A 80 16.83 -14.06 1.15
C MET A 80 18.23 -13.60 0.77
N ALA A 81 18.40 -13.08 -0.44
CA ALA A 81 19.65 -12.48 -0.89
C ALA A 81 19.57 -10.96 -0.72
N THR A 82 20.61 -10.34 -0.17
CA THR A 82 20.68 -8.88 -0.05
C THR A 82 21.23 -8.29 -1.35
N ILE A 83 20.46 -7.37 -1.95
CA ILE A 83 20.76 -6.70 -3.22
C ILE A 83 20.97 -5.21 -2.96
N ASP A 84 22.00 -4.61 -3.55
CA ASP A 84 22.18 -3.15 -3.50
C ASP A 84 21.44 -2.52 -4.68
N CYS A 85 20.33 -1.86 -4.38
CA CYS A 85 19.53 -1.16 -5.38
C CYS A 85 19.60 0.35 -5.10
N GLN A 86 20.31 1.08 -5.96
CA GLN A 86 20.49 2.54 -5.83
C GLN A 86 21.09 2.99 -4.47
N GLY A 87 21.94 2.17 -3.85
CA GLY A 87 22.55 2.46 -2.54
C GLY A 87 21.66 2.04 -1.35
N ILE A 88 20.55 1.35 -1.60
CA ILE A 88 19.65 0.80 -0.59
C ILE A 88 19.78 -0.71 -0.64
N LEU A 89 20.05 -1.31 0.53
CA LEU A 89 20.12 -2.75 0.65
C LEU A 89 18.70 -3.29 0.74
N ILE A 90 18.33 -4.20 -0.16
CA ILE A 90 17.00 -4.83 -0.19
C ILE A 90 17.20 -6.33 -0.09
N ASP A 91 16.57 -6.97 0.89
CA ASP A 91 16.56 -8.43 0.95
C ASP A 91 15.48 -8.96 0.02
N VAL A 92 15.87 -9.70 -1.02
CA VAL A 92 14.95 -10.24 -2.03
C VAL A 92 15.01 -11.76 -2.00
N CYS A 93 13.84 -12.41 -1.98
CA CYS A 93 13.78 -13.87 -2.02
C CYS A 93 14.02 -14.38 -3.45
N PRO A 94 15.07 -15.20 -3.71
CA PRO A 94 15.31 -15.75 -5.06
C PRO A 94 14.21 -16.71 -5.53
N ARG A 95 13.37 -17.22 -4.61
CA ARG A 95 12.28 -18.14 -4.95
C ARG A 95 10.98 -17.44 -5.30
N CYS A 96 10.42 -16.66 -4.38
CA CYS A 96 9.11 -16.04 -4.56
C CYS A 96 9.19 -14.59 -5.01
N ARG A 97 10.39 -14.00 -5.09
CA ARG A 97 10.62 -12.59 -5.46
C ARG A 97 10.06 -11.55 -4.50
N GLY A 98 9.52 -11.98 -3.36
CA GLY A 98 9.13 -11.07 -2.28
C GLY A 98 10.33 -10.30 -1.73
N CYS A 99 10.12 -9.03 -1.41
CA CYS A 99 11.14 -8.08 -0.98
C CYS A 99 10.91 -7.70 0.48
N TRP A 100 11.98 -7.67 1.26
CA TRP A 100 12.00 -7.19 2.63
C TRP A 100 12.84 -5.92 2.70
N PHE A 101 12.25 -4.90 3.30
CA PHE A 101 12.87 -3.61 3.57
C PHE A 101 13.01 -3.47 5.09
N ASP A 102 14.24 -3.26 5.56
CA ASP A 102 14.52 -2.88 6.93
C ASP A 102 14.00 -1.46 7.22
N PRO A 103 13.91 -1.06 8.51
CA PRO A 103 13.20 0.16 8.89
C PRO A 103 13.74 1.41 8.20
N GLY A 104 12.87 2.04 7.40
CA GLY A 104 13.17 3.27 6.66
C GLY A 104 13.71 3.06 5.24
N GLU A 105 14.09 1.83 4.85
CA GLU A 105 14.63 1.57 3.52
C GLU A 105 13.58 1.77 2.42
N LEU A 106 12.34 1.31 2.64
CA LEU A 106 11.26 1.53 1.68
C LEU A 106 10.91 3.01 1.53
N GLN A 107 11.05 3.80 2.61
CA GLN A 107 10.88 5.24 2.56
C GLN A 107 11.98 5.89 1.69
N MET A 108 13.23 5.49 1.88
CA MET A 108 14.35 5.98 1.08
C MET A 108 14.19 5.58 -0.39
N PHE A 109 13.73 4.36 -0.64
CA PHE A 109 13.54 3.82 -1.99
C PHE A 109 12.45 4.55 -2.77
N THR A 110 11.33 4.84 -2.11
CA THR A 110 10.18 5.50 -2.74
C THR A 110 10.26 7.03 -2.73
N GLY A 111 11.12 7.60 -1.88
CA GLY A 111 11.22 9.05 -1.68
C GLY A 111 9.99 9.68 -1.01
N LEU A 112 9.10 8.87 -0.42
CA LEU A 112 7.88 9.34 0.25
C LEU A 112 8.18 9.86 1.67
N ASP A 113 7.24 10.63 2.23
CA ASP A 113 7.35 11.17 3.60
C ASP A 113 7.24 10.09 4.70
N LYS A 114 6.72 8.91 4.35
CA LYS A 114 6.56 7.76 5.25
C LYS A 114 6.85 6.46 4.52
N GLU A 115 7.38 5.49 5.26
CA GLU A 115 7.59 4.11 4.81
C GLU A 115 6.31 3.41 4.32
N VAL A 116 5.19 3.66 5.01
CA VAL A 116 3.84 3.23 4.59
C VAL A 116 2.90 4.44 4.74
N PRO A 117 2.58 5.17 3.67
CA PRO A 117 1.80 6.40 3.75
C PRO A 117 0.41 6.22 4.38
N GLY A 118 -0.29 5.13 4.07
CA GLY A 118 -1.61 4.79 4.60
C GLY A 118 -1.60 3.91 5.85
N ASP A 119 -0.57 4.03 6.70
CA ASP A 119 -0.45 3.24 7.93
C ASP A 119 -1.55 3.50 8.98
N ASP A 120 -2.30 4.58 8.81
CA ASP A 120 -3.52 4.91 9.57
C ASP A 120 -4.76 4.13 9.11
N LEU A 121 -4.73 3.58 7.89
CA LEU A 121 -5.77 2.75 7.32
C LEU A 121 -5.41 1.26 7.50
N VAL A 122 -5.60 0.77 8.74
CA VAL A 122 -5.39 -0.65 9.06
C VAL A 122 -6.35 -1.50 8.23
N SER A 123 -5.80 -2.43 7.44
CA SER A 123 -6.59 -3.34 6.62
C SER A 123 -7.00 -4.57 7.43
N ARG A 124 -6.03 -5.42 7.82
CA ARG A 124 -6.28 -6.74 8.44
C ARG A 124 -4.99 -7.36 8.98
N LYS A 125 -5.09 -8.46 9.72
CA LYS A 125 -3.91 -9.25 10.09
C LYS A 125 -3.43 -10.03 8.87
N GLY A 126 -2.17 -9.83 8.48
CA GLY A 126 -1.54 -10.54 7.38
C GLY A 126 -1.29 -12.01 7.69
N HIS A 127 -0.89 -12.76 6.68
CA HIS A 127 -0.54 -14.18 6.81
C HIS A 127 0.96 -14.38 7.08
N ASN A 128 1.76 -13.38 6.73
CA ASN A 128 3.21 -13.41 6.77
C ASN A 128 3.76 -13.10 8.17
N CYS A 129 4.85 -13.78 8.53
CA CYS A 129 5.58 -13.57 9.78
C CYS A 129 6.79 -12.67 9.55
N CYS A 130 7.07 -11.77 10.49
CA CYS A 130 8.22 -10.88 10.44
C CYS A 130 9.53 -11.68 10.40
N ALA A 131 10.39 -11.37 9.43
CA ALA A 131 11.66 -12.06 9.23
C ALA A 131 12.66 -11.89 10.39
N VAL A 132 12.48 -10.86 11.22
CA VAL A 132 13.35 -10.55 12.37
C VAL A 132 12.81 -11.14 13.67
N CYS A 133 11.54 -10.93 14.00
CA CYS A 133 10.99 -11.32 15.32
C CYS A 133 10.00 -12.49 15.29
N GLY A 134 9.66 -13.02 14.11
CA GLY A 134 8.74 -14.15 13.93
C GLY A 134 7.26 -13.86 14.23
N ARG A 135 6.90 -12.67 14.72
CA ARG A 135 5.50 -12.28 14.94
C ARG A 135 4.76 -12.05 13.62
N ARG A 136 3.49 -12.44 13.58
CA ARG A 136 2.61 -12.19 12.44
C ARG A 136 2.47 -10.69 12.16
N MET A 137 2.66 -10.30 10.91
CA MET A 137 2.60 -8.91 10.46
C MET A 137 1.16 -8.45 10.24
N THR A 138 0.99 -7.15 10.08
CA THR A 138 -0.31 -6.52 9.78
C THR A 138 -0.25 -5.94 8.38
N GLU A 139 -1.28 -6.17 7.58
CA GLU A 139 -1.41 -5.57 6.27
C GLU A 139 -1.96 -4.15 6.43
N TYR A 140 -1.24 -3.20 5.84
CA TYR A 140 -1.63 -1.78 5.79
C TYR A 140 -1.88 -1.37 4.35
N VAL A 141 -2.79 -0.42 4.14
CA VAL A 141 -2.92 0.22 2.84
C VAL A 141 -1.66 1.06 2.59
N PHE A 142 -0.93 0.76 1.52
CA PHE A 142 0.25 1.53 1.15
C PHE A 142 -0.15 2.92 0.62
N LEU A 143 -0.98 2.96 -0.43
CA LEU A 143 -1.50 4.21 -1.01
C LEU A 143 -2.96 4.06 -1.47
N ASN A 144 -3.82 4.98 -1.02
CA ASN A 144 -5.22 5.09 -1.45
C ASN A 144 -5.32 5.99 -2.70
N PRO A 145 -6.14 5.67 -3.72
CA PRO A 145 -7.15 4.60 -3.82
C PRO A 145 -6.67 3.33 -4.52
N PHE A 146 -5.36 3.11 -4.64
CA PHE A 146 -4.79 2.02 -5.44
C PHE A 146 -4.94 0.63 -4.80
N ASN A 147 -5.40 0.57 -3.54
CA ASN A 147 -5.64 -0.65 -2.77
C ASN A 147 -4.46 -1.62 -2.80
N LEU A 148 -3.23 -1.08 -2.81
CA LEU A 148 -2.03 -1.88 -2.54
C LEU A 148 -1.94 -2.09 -1.03
N LEU A 149 -1.82 -3.34 -0.60
CA LEU A 149 -1.58 -3.70 0.79
C LEU A 149 -0.12 -4.09 0.93
N VAL A 150 0.48 -3.81 2.08
CA VAL A 150 1.85 -4.24 2.39
C VAL A 150 1.89 -4.77 3.82
N ASP A 151 2.68 -5.81 4.05
CA ASP A 151 2.86 -6.39 5.38
C ASP A 151 3.89 -5.59 6.17
N ARG A 152 3.50 -5.00 7.30
CA ARG A 152 4.44 -4.30 8.18
C ARG A 152 4.50 -4.97 9.55
N CYS A 153 5.71 -5.10 10.06
CA CYS A 153 5.93 -5.57 11.42
C CYS A 153 5.42 -4.51 12.42
N SER A 154 4.50 -4.89 13.31
CA SER A 154 3.97 -3.99 14.35
C SER A 154 5.00 -3.50 15.37
N ALA A 155 6.19 -4.11 15.39
CA ALA A 155 7.32 -3.68 16.20
C ALA A 155 8.32 -2.79 15.45
N GLY A 156 8.05 -2.48 14.18
CA GLY A 156 8.88 -1.60 13.36
C GLY A 156 10.19 -2.25 12.90
N HIS A 157 10.24 -3.57 12.70
CA HIS A 157 11.42 -4.26 12.17
C HIS A 157 11.54 -4.22 10.64
N GLY A 158 10.50 -3.79 9.93
CA GLY A 158 10.52 -3.72 8.47
C GLY A 158 9.16 -3.92 7.83
N VAL A 159 9.18 -3.82 6.50
CA VAL A 159 8.06 -3.99 5.58
C VAL A 159 8.38 -5.10 4.60
N TYR A 160 7.40 -5.97 4.36
CA TYR A 160 7.46 -7.01 3.37
C TYR A 160 6.50 -6.70 2.23
N LEU A 161 7.02 -6.81 1.01
CA LEU A 161 6.29 -6.74 -0.24
C LEU A 161 6.26 -8.13 -0.87
N GLU A 162 5.08 -8.59 -1.24
CA GLU A 162 4.89 -9.83 -1.99
C GLU A 162 5.41 -9.68 -3.43
N ASP A 163 5.38 -10.78 -4.20
CA ASP A 163 5.75 -10.76 -5.61
C ASP A 163 4.97 -9.67 -6.35
N ARG A 164 5.65 -8.90 -7.21
CA ARG A 164 5.08 -7.83 -8.03
C ARG A 164 4.60 -6.58 -7.29
N GLU A 165 4.62 -6.56 -5.96
CA GLU A 165 4.15 -5.39 -5.20
C GLU A 165 5.12 -4.21 -5.31
N LEU A 166 6.43 -4.47 -5.43
CA LEU A 166 7.43 -3.43 -5.65
C LEU A 166 7.22 -2.71 -6.99
N GLU A 167 6.98 -3.47 -8.06
CA GLU A 167 6.61 -2.91 -9.37
C GLU A 167 5.34 -2.07 -9.27
N ARG A 168 4.36 -2.55 -8.51
CA ARG A 168 3.11 -1.81 -8.30
C ARG A 168 3.29 -0.55 -7.48
N ILE A 169 4.29 -0.47 -6.60
CA ILE A 169 4.66 0.77 -5.93
C ILE A 169 5.16 1.79 -6.96
N PHE A 170 6.01 1.40 -7.91
CA PHE A 170 6.44 2.30 -8.98
C PHE A 170 5.29 2.79 -9.86
N GLU A 171 4.31 1.95 -10.15
CA GLU A 171 3.13 2.33 -10.96
C GLU A 171 2.19 3.36 -10.29
N ILE A 172 2.35 3.61 -8.98
CA ILE A 172 1.41 4.44 -8.20
C ILE A 172 2.02 5.68 -7.54
N ILE A 173 3.34 5.82 -7.53
CA ILE A 173 4.07 6.99 -7.01
C ILE A 173 4.47 7.94 -8.13
#